data_AF-A0AAQ3RCB8-F1
#
_entry.id   AF-A0AAQ3RCB8-F1
#
_cell.length_a   1.000
_cell.length_b   1.000
_cell.length_c   1.000
_cell.angle_alpha   90.00
_cell.angle_beta   90.00
_cell.angle_gamma   90.00
#
_symmetry.space_group_name_H-M   'P 1'
#
loop_
_entity.id
_entity.type
_entity.pdbx_description
1 polymer ?
#
loop_
_entity_poly.entity_id
_entity_poly.type
_entity_poly.pdbx_seq_one_letter_code
_entity_poly.pdbx_strand_id
1 'polypeptide(L)'
;MSGIEVVGLLLGVFPLCISAMEHYEQEKRVLGTFWRIRKSHRKDLGKLKDCQLKFKLNMKELLLPLLLDDVIDRVEYEQLLADPGGPGWKDESVDEALANRLSESHQRYLEILDEFSETMMKLTKAVKVDDPEFQSLISKDQAALNPKTDAQKLLMTRANFKFQAKRVKYSFSGATRDILLDQIEKYNGTLESLLATNDRVSALAQITSKAAPRSMASKIVQYWRHADRIFTLMTEAFKCHCKSMHYANLWLSHRPAGTVDMSMVLKFSQGIVSIDKQPWKERPLQIKLAGKASQSSQGAICTLASSKANLLSMNSTLLSASTITKSVNLTSPSVSSITLNMSSVVSNSTLSNLKHKGLCQSVCGHNEDGSCIGCLIDDDNDANYTVLLTTTLPDASTSITLADALTSRPPMSRAQRYAIALTLASSHLQLHSTPWLSQEWRIQDVHLPVSLSPTRKVLYNEPYLQTVFESQPSLTKQKDMSFATLGICLLELCFGMLLEEHHLWEQPCFAQGKNNPIIRQAVASEWLEEVAGEAGPEYAAALEWTLRSAPAVAGCGSSGKWRADFASMVIQPLQRCYEFMRPT
;
A
#
# COMPACT_ATOMS: atom_id res chain seq x y z
N MET A 1 11.18 -28.49 -30.09
CA MET A 1 11.47 -29.46 -29.01
C MET A 1 10.53 -29.12 -27.87
N SER A 2 10.20 -30.04 -26.96
CA SER A 2 9.59 -29.55 -25.71
C SER A 2 10.64 -28.67 -25.02
N GLY A 3 10.24 -27.56 -24.38
CA GLY A 3 11.18 -26.67 -23.67
C GLY A 3 12.07 -27.41 -22.66
N ILE A 4 11.57 -28.54 -22.19
CA ILE A 4 12.16 -29.56 -21.32
C ILE A 4 13.40 -30.25 -21.92
N GLU A 5 13.36 -30.68 -23.19
CA GLU A 5 14.49 -31.36 -23.84
C GLU A 5 15.70 -30.43 -24.04
N VAL A 6 15.42 -29.14 -24.11
CA VAL A 6 16.39 -28.08 -24.44
C VAL A 6 17.30 -27.77 -23.26
N VAL A 7 16.75 -27.79 -22.04
CA VAL A 7 17.49 -27.60 -20.79
C VAL A 7 18.51 -28.73 -20.57
N GLY A 8 18.08 -29.97 -20.83
CA GLY A 8 18.94 -31.16 -20.79
C GLY A 8 20.11 -31.09 -21.75
N LEU A 9 19.81 -30.74 -22.99
CA LEU A 9 20.82 -30.55 -24.01
C LEU A 9 21.84 -29.47 -23.59
N LEU A 10 21.39 -28.31 -23.11
CA LEU A 10 22.28 -27.25 -22.65
C LEU A 10 23.21 -27.70 -21.52
N LEU A 11 22.68 -28.38 -20.51
CA LEU A 11 23.47 -28.84 -19.35
C LEU A 11 24.49 -29.93 -19.71
N GLY A 12 24.19 -30.78 -20.70
CA GLY A 12 25.14 -31.76 -21.24
C GLY A 12 26.22 -31.14 -22.13
N VAL A 13 25.90 -30.09 -22.90
CA VAL A 13 26.83 -29.49 -23.87
C VAL A 13 27.88 -28.60 -23.21
N PHE A 14 27.55 -27.90 -22.11
CA PHE A 14 28.54 -27.06 -21.39
C PHE A 14 29.81 -27.81 -20.96
N PRO A 15 29.73 -28.96 -20.24
CA PRO A 15 30.91 -29.75 -19.87
C PRO A 15 31.74 -30.19 -21.07
N LEU A 16 31.09 -30.57 -22.18
CA LEU A 16 31.78 -31.03 -23.39
C LEU A 16 32.60 -29.90 -24.02
N CYS A 17 32.01 -28.70 -24.16
CA CYS A 17 32.72 -27.54 -24.66
C CYS A 17 33.89 -27.14 -23.73
N ILE A 18 33.68 -27.16 -22.41
CA ILE A 18 34.73 -26.85 -21.43
C ILE A 18 35.88 -27.85 -21.55
N SER A 19 35.58 -29.16 -21.59
CA SER A 19 36.59 -30.22 -21.72
C SER A 19 37.38 -30.10 -23.03
N ALA A 20 36.71 -29.81 -24.15
CA ALA A 20 37.36 -29.59 -25.43
C ALA A 20 38.30 -28.38 -25.38
N MET A 21 37.85 -27.26 -24.83
CA MET A 21 38.68 -26.07 -24.66
C MET A 21 39.89 -26.33 -23.75
N GLU A 22 39.71 -27.02 -22.62
CA GLU A 22 40.81 -27.38 -21.70
C GLU A 22 41.84 -28.30 -22.36
N HIS A 23 41.39 -29.29 -23.13
CA HIS A 23 42.25 -30.19 -23.89
C HIS A 23 43.15 -29.40 -24.87
N TYR A 24 42.56 -28.47 -25.63
CA TYR A 24 43.32 -27.61 -26.53
C TYR A 24 44.25 -26.60 -25.81
N GLU A 25 44.10 -26.38 -24.48
CA GLU A 25 45.04 -25.57 -23.67
C GLU A 25 46.30 -26.35 -23.22
N GLN A 26 46.20 -27.64 -22.90
CA GLN A 26 47.26 -28.39 -22.18
C GLN A 26 48.47 -28.78 -23.06
N GLU A 27 48.32 -28.87 -24.38
CA GLU A 27 49.40 -29.27 -25.30
C GLU A 27 50.38 -28.14 -25.69
N LYS A 28 51.35 -27.85 -24.79
CA LYS A 28 52.23 -26.67 -24.87
C LYS A 28 53.67 -26.95 -25.26
N ARG A 29 54.14 -26.27 -26.32
CA ARG A 29 55.41 -25.51 -26.41
C ARG A 29 55.40 -24.67 -27.71
N VAL A 30 55.68 -23.36 -27.61
CA VAL A 30 56.20 -22.38 -28.63
C VAL A 30 55.65 -20.95 -28.37
N LEU A 31 56.52 -19.93 -28.52
CA LEU A 31 56.45 -18.56 -27.96
C LEU A 31 55.87 -17.47 -28.90
N GLY A 32 55.50 -16.32 -28.30
CA GLY A 32 55.33 -15.00 -28.96
C GLY A 32 53.89 -14.58 -29.22
N THR A 33 53.40 -14.80 -30.44
CA THR A 33 52.04 -14.48 -30.89
C THR A 33 50.95 -15.26 -30.13
N PHE A 34 51.33 -16.37 -29.50
CA PHE A 34 50.43 -17.25 -28.75
C PHE A 34 50.02 -16.72 -27.37
N TRP A 35 50.68 -15.69 -26.81
CA TRP A 35 50.28 -15.15 -25.49
C TRP A 35 48.93 -14.42 -25.55
N ARG A 36 48.67 -13.66 -26.63
CA ARG A 36 47.36 -13.00 -26.84
C ARG A 36 46.25 -14.02 -27.07
N ILE A 37 46.54 -15.07 -27.85
CA ILE A 37 45.64 -16.21 -28.07
C ILE A 37 45.37 -16.95 -26.76
N ARG A 38 46.39 -17.16 -25.92
CA ARG A 38 46.26 -17.78 -24.59
C ARG A 38 45.41 -16.93 -23.64
N LYS A 39 45.57 -15.61 -23.65
CA LYS A 39 44.77 -14.69 -22.85
C LYS A 39 43.30 -14.70 -23.30
N SER A 40 43.04 -14.64 -24.60
CA SER A 40 41.69 -14.78 -25.17
C SER A 40 41.10 -16.15 -24.84
N HIS A 41 41.82 -17.25 -25.06
CA HIS A 41 41.34 -18.60 -24.72
C HIS A 41 40.96 -18.76 -23.25
N ARG A 42 41.79 -18.24 -22.33
CA ARG A 42 41.49 -18.28 -20.89
C ARG A 42 40.25 -17.43 -20.56
N LYS A 43 40.09 -16.28 -21.23
CA LYS A 43 38.89 -15.43 -21.10
C LYS A 43 37.66 -16.17 -21.62
N ASP A 44 37.71 -16.77 -22.81
CA ASP A 44 36.62 -17.55 -23.40
C ASP A 44 36.22 -18.73 -22.49
N LEU A 45 37.21 -19.47 -21.99
CA LEU A 45 36.98 -20.59 -21.06
C LEU A 45 36.37 -20.12 -19.74
N GLY A 46 36.85 -19.01 -19.19
CA GLY A 46 36.28 -18.38 -18.00
C GLY A 46 34.82 -18.00 -18.23
N LYS A 47 34.54 -17.25 -19.30
CA LYS A 47 33.18 -16.87 -19.69
C LYS A 47 32.25 -18.07 -19.83
N LEU A 48 32.72 -19.15 -20.46
CA LEU A 48 31.93 -20.36 -20.63
C LEU A 48 31.61 -21.05 -19.29
N LYS A 49 32.59 -21.11 -18.38
CA LYS A 49 32.38 -21.63 -17.01
C LYS A 49 31.41 -20.76 -16.21
N ASP A 50 31.55 -19.45 -16.31
CA ASP A 50 30.64 -18.49 -15.66
C ASP A 50 29.21 -18.62 -16.21
N CYS A 51 29.06 -18.77 -17.53
CA CYS A 51 27.77 -19.03 -18.17
C CYS A 51 27.16 -20.36 -17.70
N GLN A 52 27.95 -21.43 -17.60
CA GLN A 52 27.47 -22.72 -17.09
C GLN A 52 26.97 -22.58 -15.65
N LEU A 53 27.74 -21.94 -14.78
CA LEU A 53 27.36 -21.72 -13.39
C LEU A 53 26.06 -20.91 -13.29
N LYS A 54 25.99 -19.79 -14.02
CA LYS A 54 24.82 -18.93 -14.04
C LYS A 54 23.58 -19.67 -14.55
N PHE A 55 23.72 -20.50 -15.59
CA PHE A 55 22.60 -21.30 -16.09
C PHE A 55 22.11 -22.30 -15.02
N LYS A 56 23.04 -22.97 -14.32
CA LYS A 56 22.68 -23.85 -13.20
C LYS A 56 21.94 -23.12 -12.08
N LEU A 57 22.35 -21.89 -11.75
CA LEU A 57 21.66 -21.08 -10.74
C LEU A 57 20.26 -20.67 -11.21
N ASN A 58 20.09 -20.25 -12.47
CA ASN A 58 18.78 -19.94 -13.04
C ASN A 58 17.84 -21.16 -13.00
N MET A 59 18.35 -22.38 -13.24
CA MET A 59 17.54 -23.60 -13.14
C MET A 59 17.13 -23.91 -11.70
N LYS A 60 18.02 -23.66 -10.72
CA LYS A 60 17.64 -23.77 -9.30
C LYS A 60 16.54 -22.77 -8.95
N GLU A 61 16.70 -21.51 -9.38
CA GLU A 61 15.70 -20.46 -9.16
C GLU A 61 14.35 -20.83 -9.78
N LEU A 62 14.34 -21.42 -10.98
CA LEU A 62 13.14 -21.90 -11.68
C LEU A 62 12.42 -23.06 -10.97
N LEU A 63 13.14 -23.92 -10.25
CA LEU A 63 12.56 -25.11 -9.61
C LEU A 63 12.23 -24.93 -8.12
N LEU A 64 12.91 -24.02 -7.42
CA LEU A 64 12.86 -23.96 -5.96
C LEU A 64 11.44 -23.66 -5.39
N PRO A 65 10.66 -22.73 -5.96
CA PRO A 65 9.24 -22.59 -5.68
C PRO A 65 8.37 -23.85 -5.86
N LEU A 66 8.64 -24.71 -6.84
CA LEU A 66 7.88 -25.96 -7.00
C LEU A 66 8.13 -26.90 -5.81
N LEU A 67 9.35 -26.88 -5.24
CA LEU A 67 9.67 -27.59 -4.01
C LEU A 67 9.02 -26.94 -2.77
N LEU A 68 8.88 -25.61 -2.74
CA LEU A 68 8.23 -24.89 -1.64
C LEU A 68 6.70 -25.05 -1.64
N ASP A 69 6.11 -25.20 -2.82
CA ASP A 69 4.68 -25.40 -3.01
C ASP A 69 4.28 -26.90 -2.96
N ASP A 70 5.20 -27.77 -2.51
CA ASP A 70 5.04 -29.23 -2.38
C ASP A 70 4.61 -29.93 -3.70
N VAL A 71 4.93 -29.34 -4.86
CA VAL A 71 4.65 -29.92 -6.19
C VAL A 71 5.63 -31.05 -6.51
N ILE A 72 6.90 -30.86 -6.14
CA ILE A 72 7.98 -31.84 -6.29
C ILE A 72 8.65 -32.06 -4.94
N ASP A 73 9.11 -33.29 -4.67
CA ASP A 73 9.84 -33.56 -3.44
C ASP A 73 11.35 -33.23 -3.55
N ARG A 74 12.08 -33.34 -2.44
CA ARG A 74 13.53 -33.03 -2.41
C ARG A 74 14.34 -33.98 -3.29
N VAL A 75 13.91 -35.23 -3.42
CA VAL A 75 14.59 -36.25 -4.23
C VAL A 75 14.39 -35.93 -5.71
N GLU A 76 13.17 -35.63 -6.12
CA GLU A 76 12.78 -35.19 -7.46
C GLU A 76 13.48 -33.89 -7.84
N TYR A 77 13.54 -32.89 -6.96
CA TYR A 77 14.28 -31.65 -7.19
C TYR A 77 15.77 -31.90 -7.52
N GLU A 78 16.44 -32.74 -6.73
CA GLU A 78 17.84 -33.10 -6.99
C GLU A 78 17.99 -33.94 -8.27
N GLN A 79 17.03 -34.82 -8.56
CA GLN A 79 17.00 -35.60 -9.82
C GLN A 79 16.79 -34.71 -11.05
N LEU A 80 15.90 -33.72 -10.99
CA LEU A 80 15.65 -32.77 -12.08
C LEU A 80 16.90 -31.93 -12.38
N LEU A 81 17.66 -31.55 -11.35
CA LEU A 81 18.94 -30.84 -11.52
C LEU A 81 20.08 -31.75 -11.99
N ALA A 82 20.06 -33.02 -11.60
CA ALA A 82 21.09 -34.00 -11.96
C ALA A 82 20.90 -34.59 -13.36
N ASP A 83 19.65 -34.77 -13.81
CA ASP A 83 19.27 -35.25 -15.14
C ASP A 83 18.29 -34.28 -15.84
N PRO A 84 18.78 -33.12 -16.29
CA PRO A 84 17.95 -32.12 -16.93
C PRO A 84 17.46 -32.65 -18.28
N GLY A 85 16.18 -32.47 -18.60
CA GLY A 85 15.55 -33.08 -19.78
C GLY A 85 15.28 -34.60 -19.69
N GLY A 86 15.57 -35.20 -18.52
CA GLY A 86 15.24 -36.58 -18.18
C GLY A 86 13.73 -36.84 -18.03
N PRO A 87 13.31 -38.09 -17.74
CA PRO A 87 11.91 -38.46 -17.65
C PRO A 87 11.13 -37.67 -16.58
N GLY A 88 11.77 -37.24 -15.50
CA GLY A 88 11.14 -36.40 -14.47
C GLY A 88 10.69 -35.04 -14.97
N TRP A 89 11.34 -34.49 -16.02
CA TRP A 89 10.90 -33.24 -16.64
C TRP A 89 9.73 -33.43 -17.62
N LYS A 90 9.44 -34.68 -18.02
CA LYS A 90 8.31 -35.03 -18.91
C LYS A 90 7.03 -35.28 -18.13
N ASP A 91 7.07 -35.11 -16.81
CA ASP A 91 5.89 -35.21 -15.96
C ASP A 91 4.97 -34.01 -16.23
N GLU A 92 3.71 -34.31 -16.52
CA GLU A 92 2.67 -33.33 -16.83
C GLU A 92 2.45 -32.37 -15.65
N SER A 93 2.64 -32.84 -14.40
CA SER A 93 2.54 -32.01 -13.20
C SER A 93 3.64 -30.96 -13.11
N VAL A 94 4.87 -31.30 -13.53
CA VAL A 94 6.01 -30.38 -13.55
C VAL A 94 5.84 -29.36 -14.67
N ASP A 95 5.40 -29.78 -15.85
CA ASP A 95 5.14 -28.88 -16.98
C ASP A 95 4.03 -27.88 -16.66
N GLU A 96 2.91 -28.34 -16.08
CA GLU A 96 1.82 -27.47 -15.65
C GLU A 96 2.26 -26.49 -14.56
N ALA A 97 3.05 -26.93 -13.58
CA ALA A 97 3.56 -26.07 -12.53
C ALA A 97 4.54 -25.00 -13.05
N LEU A 98 5.40 -25.36 -14.01
CA LEU A 98 6.30 -24.42 -14.67
C LEU A 98 5.53 -23.42 -15.54
N ALA A 99 4.52 -23.86 -16.27
CA ALA A 99 3.63 -22.99 -17.05
C ALA A 99 2.87 -22.00 -16.16
N ASN A 100 2.31 -22.49 -15.06
CA ASN A 100 1.63 -21.66 -14.05
C ASN A 100 2.57 -20.64 -13.43
N ARG A 101 3.79 -21.07 -13.07
CA ARG A 101 4.79 -20.16 -12.51
C ARG A 101 5.17 -19.08 -13.49
N LEU A 102 5.61 -19.46 -14.70
CA LEU A 102 6.12 -18.51 -15.70
C LEU A 102 5.02 -17.64 -16.32
N SER A 103 3.76 -18.06 -16.17
CA SER A 103 2.56 -17.31 -16.57
C SER A 103 2.68 -16.73 -17.98
N GLU A 104 2.53 -15.41 -18.12
CA GLU A 104 2.62 -14.68 -19.40
C GLU A 104 3.99 -14.82 -20.08
N SER A 105 5.05 -15.11 -19.32
CA SER A 105 6.41 -15.25 -19.84
C SER A 105 6.75 -16.66 -20.31
N HIS A 106 5.89 -17.66 -20.08
CA HIS A 106 6.17 -19.07 -20.37
C HIS A 106 6.63 -19.29 -21.82
N GLN A 107 5.82 -18.86 -22.78
CA GLN A 107 6.13 -19.03 -24.21
C GLN A 107 7.46 -18.39 -24.59
N ARG A 108 7.69 -17.14 -24.14
CA ARG A 108 8.93 -16.42 -24.48
C ARG A 108 10.15 -17.04 -23.82
N TYR A 109 9.99 -17.61 -22.62
CA TYR A 109 11.07 -18.31 -21.91
C TYR A 109 11.54 -19.54 -22.69
N LEU A 110 10.60 -20.34 -23.23
CA LEU A 110 10.92 -21.51 -24.04
C LEU A 110 11.62 -21.14 -25.35
N GLU A 111 11.15 -20.10 -26.03
CA GLU A 111 11.81 -19.60 -27.25
C GLU A 111 13.26 -19.18 -27.00
N ILE A 112 13.54 -18.52 -25.87
CA ILE A 112 14.90 -18.14 -25.50
C ILE A 112 15.77 -19.37 -25.22
N LEU A 113 15.22 -20.40 -24.57
CA LEU A 113 15.95 -21.66 -24.36
C LEU A 113 16.30 -22.34 -25.68
N ASP A 114 15.37 -22.37 -26.64
CA ASP A 114 15.61 -22.92 -27.98
C ASP A 114 16.72 -22.14 -28.70
N GLU A 115 16.63 -20.81 -28.75
CA GLU A 115 17.65 -19.94 -29.36
C GLU A 115 19.04 -20.13 -28.69
N PHE A 116 19.04 -20.30 -27.36
CA PHE A 116 20.24 -20.57 -26.57
C PHE A 116 20.84 -21.92 -26.98
N SER A 117 20.05 -22.98 -27.02
CA SER A 117 20.51 -24.31 -27.43
C SER A 117 21.09 -24.35 -28.84
N GLU A 118 20.43 -23.71 -29.80
CA GLU A 118 20.96 -23.59 -31.17
C GLU A 118 22.33 -22.87 -31.20
N THR A 119 22.47 -21.82 -30.39
CA THR A 119 23.72 -21.05 -30.28
C THR A 119 24.82 -21.88 -29.62
N MET A 120 24.47 -22.67 -28.59
CA MET A 120 25.38 -23.59 -27.92
C MET A 120 25.86 -24.71 -28.86
N MET A 121 24.98 -25.21 -29.74
CA MET A 121 25.35 -26.17 -30.78
C MET A 121 26.30 -25.56 -31.83
N LYS A 122 26.14 -24.27 -32.18
CA LYS A 122 27.09 -23.55 -33.03
C LYS A 122 28.45 -23.41 -32.33
N LEU A 123 28.46 -23.15 -31.02
CA LEU A 123 29.70 -23.09 -30.23
C LEU A 123 30.40 -24.44 -30.19
N THR A 124 29.66 -25.53 -30.04
CA THR A 124 30.17 -26.92 -30.06
C THR A 124 30.97 -27.21 -31.34
N LYS A 125 30.44 -26.80 -32.49
CA LYS A 125 31.12 -26.90 -33.80
C LYS A 125 32.36 -25.99 -33.86
N ALA A 126 32.27 -24.77 -33.33
CA ALA A 126 33.38 -23.82 -33.30
C ALA A 126 34.52 -24.25 -32.37
N VAL A 127 34.20 -24.97 -31.28
CA VAL A 127 35.14 -25.55 -30.32
C VAL A 127 35.70 -26.90 -30.82
N LYS A 128 35.06 -27.49 -31.84
CA LYS A 128 35.42 -28.79 -32.45
C LYS A 128 35.26 -29.97 -31.50
N VAL A 129 34.17 -29.98 -30.73
CA VAL A 129 33.78 -31.14 -29.92
C VAL A 129 33.59 -32.39 -30.82
N ASP A 130 33.19 -32.23 -32.08
CA ASP A 130 33.03 -33.35 -33.03
C ASP A 130 34.35 -33.88 -33.61
N ASP A 131 35.51 -33.37 -33.19
CA ASP A 131 36.81 -33.84 -33.69
C ASP A 131 37.01 -35.32 -33.30
N PRO A 132 37.24 -36.24 -34.27
CA PRO A 132 37.43 -37.66 -34.00
C PRO A 132 38.52 -37.95 -32.97
N GLU A 133 39.52 -37.08 -32.90
CA GLU A 133 40.64 -37.17 -31.95
C GLU A 133 40.19 -36.85 -30.52
N PHE A 134 39.39 -35.79 -30.33
CA PHE A 134 38.79 -35.44 -29.05
C PHE A 134 37.75 -36.49 -28.60
N GLN A 135 36.92 -36.96 -29.52
CA GLN A 135 35.96 -38.04 -29.27
C GLN A 135 36.67 -39.35 -28.84
N SER A 136 37.82 -39.67 -29.43
CA SER A 136 38.63 -40.82 -29.03
C SER A 136 39.24 -40.70 -27.63
N LEU A 137 39.46 -39.48 -27.13
CA LEU A 137 39.97 -39.22 -25.79
C LEU A 137 38.89 -39.33 -24.73
N ILE A 138 37.70 -38.78 -24.98
CA ILE A 138 36.52 -39.00 -24.13
C ILE A 138 36.23 -40.51 -23.99
N SER A 139 36.31 -41.24 -25.11
CA SER A 139 36.11 -42.69 -25.15
C SER A 139 37.19 -43.49 -24.39
N LYS A 140 38.42 -42.95 -24.29
CA LYS A 140 39.54 -43.58 -23.56
C LYS A 140 39.53 -43.25 -22.06
N ASP A 141 39.11 -42.05 -21.67
CA ASP A 141 38.97 -41.65 -20.26
C ASP A 141 37.85 -42.42 -19.54
N GLN A 142 36.85 -42.91 -20.27
CA GLN A 142 35.87 -43.87 -19.71
C GLN A 142 36.41 -45.30 -19.54
N ALA A 143 37.56 -45.63 -20.12
CA ALA A 143 38.02 -47.03 -20.28
C ALA A 143 39.41 -47.36 -19.69
N ALA A 144 40.09 -46.49 -18.94
CA ALA A 144 41.47 -46.77 -18.50
C ALA A 144 41.74 -46.56 -16.99
N LEU A 145 41.76 -47.68 -16.26
CA LEU A 145 42.76 -47.98 -15.24
C LEU A 145 44.06 -48.46 -15.94
N ASN A 146 45.07 -47.57 -16.03
CA ASN A 146 46.55 -47.72 -16.16
C ASN A 146 47.25 -49.08 -16.56
N PRO A 147 48.55 -49.09 -17.02
CA PRO A 147 49.25 -48.36 -18.11
C PRO A 147 50.38 -49.18 -18.87
N LYS A 148 51.15 -48.50 -19.75
CA LYS A 148 52.45 -48.84 -20.45
C LYS A 148 52.32 -49.45 -21.86
N THR A 149 53.14 -49.17 -22.90
CA THR A 149 54.59 -48.92 -22.97
C THR A 149 54.99 -48.34 -24.36
N ASP A 150 56.01 -47.48 -24.40
CA ASP A 150 57.04 -47.14 -25.42
C ASP A 150 56.83 -47.20 -26.96
N ALA A 151 55.67 -47.55 -27.51
CA ALA A 151 55.38 -47.38 -28.96
C ALA A 151 54.97 -45.92 -29.34
N GLN A 152 54.81 -45.05 -28.33
CA GLN A 152 54.14 -43.76 -28.43
C GLN A 152 55.02 -42.63 -29.02
N LYS A 153 56.35 -42.78 -29.02
CA LYS A 153 57.28 -41.72 -29.45
C LYS A 153 57.46 -41.59 -30.97
N LEU A 154 57.19 -42.64 -31.75
CA LEU A 154 57.46 -42.64 -33.21
C LEU A 154 56.22 -42.28 -34.06
N LEU A 155 55.01 -42.47 -33.51
CA LEU A 155 53.74 -42.00 -34.11
C LEU A 155 53.43 -40.52 -33.78
N MET A 156 54.04 -39.97 -32.72
CA MET A 156 53.84 -38.58 -32.26
C MET A 156 54.33 -37.51 -33.26
N THR A 157 55.25 -37.81 -34.18
CA THR A 157 55.86 -36.77 -35.04
C THR A 157 55.05 -36.46 -36.30
N ARG A 158 54.23 -37.40 -36.81
CA ARG A 158 53.31 -37.17 -37.95
C ARG A 158 51.90 -36.72 -37.53
N ALA A 159 51.46 -37.08 -36.31
CA ALA A 159 50.23 -36.56 -35.70
C ALA A 159 50.34 -35.06 -35.33
N ASN A 160 51.55 -34.60 -35.02
CA ASN A 160 51.81 -33.22 -34.60
C ASN A 160 51.44 -32.16 -35.65
N PHE A 161 51.69 -32.38 -36.95
CA PHE A 161 51.39 -31.36 -37.96
C PHE A 161 49.88 -31.16 -38.17
N LYS A 162 49.10 -32.25 -38.22
CA LYS A 162 47.62 -32.18 -38.28
C LYS A 162 47.06 -31.51 -37.03
N PHE A 163 47.62 -31.81 -35.86
CA PHE A 163 47.24 -31.20 -34.61
C PHE A 163 47.56 -29.69 -34.56
N GLN A 164 48.76 -29.28 -34.98
CA GLN A 164 49.14 -27.86 -35.11
C GLN A 164 48.28 -27.11 -36.13
N ALA A 165 47.91 -27.72 -37.26
CA ALA A 165 47.00 -27.11 -38.24
C ALA A 165 45.57 -26.96 -37.69
N LYS A 166 45.06 -27.96 -36.96
CA LYS A 166 43.77 -27.89 -36.26
C LYS A 166 43.77 -26.80 -35.17
N ARG A 167 44.89 -26.62 -34.46
CA ARG A 167 45.10 -25.55 -33.47
C ARG A 167 45.10 -24.17 -34.10
N VAL A 168 45.84 -23.98 -35.19
CA VAL A 168 45.86 -22.72 -35.93
C VAL A 168 44.46 -22.36 -36.43
N LYS A 169 43.71 -23.33 -36.97
CA LYS A 169 42.31 -23.14 -37.39
C LYS A 169 41.36 -22.82 -36.21
N TYR A 170 41.61 -23.38 -35.03
CA TYR A 170 40.88 -23.06 -33.78
C TYR A 170 41.24 -21.67 -33.23
N SER A 171 42.48 -21.20 -33.42
CA SER A 171 42.87 -19.83 -33.10
C SER A 171 42.23 -18.80 -34.03
N PHE A 172 41.97 -19.18 -35.29
CA PHE A 172 41.29 -18.33 -36.27
C PHE A 172 39.78 -18.19 -36.04
N SER A 173 39.13 -19.10 -35.29
CA SER A 173 37.70 -19.00 -34.96
C SER A 173 37.41 -18.16 -33.70
N GLY A 174 38.42 -17.47 -33.15
CA GLY A 174 38.29 -16.68 -31.92
C GLY A 174 37.17 -15.64 -31.96
N ALA A 175 37.09 -14.83 -33.01
CA ALA A 175 36.04 -13.81 -33.16
C ALA A 175 34.63 -14.41 -33.24
N THR A 176 34.48 -15.56 -33.90
CA THR A 176 33.19 -16.27 -33.96
C THR A 176 32.81 -16.83 -32.59
N ARG A 177 33.75 -17.40 -31.82
CA ARG A 177 33.48 -17.87 -30.46
C ARG A 177 33.12 -16.73 -29.51
N ASP A 178 33.83 -15.60 -29.58
CA ASP A 178 33.54 -14.42 -28.77
C ASP A 178 32.07 -13.97 -28.98
N ILE A 179 31.62 -13.87 -30.24
CA ILE A 179 30.21 -13.51 -30.55
C ILE A 179 29.22 -14.53 -30.00
N LEU A 180 29.50 -15.83 -30.17
CA LEU A 180 28.63 -16.90 -29.66
C LEU A 180 28.55 -16.90 -28.13
N LEU A 181 29.69 -16.69 -27.45
CA LEU A 181 29.75 -16.60 -25.99
C LEU A 181 28.99 -15.37 -25.47
N ASP A 182 29.12 -14.22 -26.14
CA ASP A 182 28.37 -13.01 -25.77
C ASP A 182 26.86 -13.20 -25.96
N GLN A 183 26.44 -13.93 -27.00
CA GLN A 183 25.03 -14.31 -27.20
C GLN A 183 24.53 -15.26 -26.11
N ILE A 184 25.31 -16.29 -25.77
CA ILE A 184 25.02 -17.22 -24.68
C ILE A 184 24.87 -16.50 -23.34
N GLU A 185 25.79 -15.59 -23.03
CA GLU A 185 25.74 -14.76 -21.82
C GLU A 185 24.47 -13.89 -21.78
N LYS A 186 24.12 -13.29 -22.92
CA LYS A 186 22.90 -12.49 -23.08
C LYS A 186 21.63 -13.31 -22.87
N TYR A 187 21.53 -14.50 -23.46
CA TYR A 187 20.38 -15.37 -23.28
C TYR A 187 20.21 -15.77 -21.82
N ASN A 188 21.31 -16.17 -21.17
CA ASN A 188 21.29 -16.55 -19.77
C ASN A 188 20.91 -15.39 -18.83
N GLY A 189 21.39 -14.18 -19.10
CA GLY A 189 20.96 -12.98 -18.37
C GLY A 189 19.51 -12.57 -18.64
N THR A 190 18.99 -12.86 -19.85
CA THR A 190 17.59 -12.60 -20.19
C THR A 190 16.66 -13.57 -19.45
N LEU A 191 17.03 -14.86 -19.37
CA LEU A 191 16.28 -15.87 -18.61
C LEU A 191 16.21 -15.51 -17.12
N GLU A 192 17.34 -15.13 -16.51
CA GLU A 192 17.40 -14.64 -15.11
C GLU A 192 16.48 -13.42 -14.90
N SER A 193 16.56 -12.43 -15.78
CA SER A 193 15.75 -11.21 -15.69
C SER A 193 14.25 -11.51 -15.77
N LEU A 194 13.85 -12.45 -16.64
CA LEU A 194 12.45 -12.90 -16.75
C LEU A 194 11.98 -13.58 -15.46
N LEU A 195 12.79 -14.46 -14.87
CA LEU A 195 12.49 -15.10 -13.59
C LEU A 195 12.35 -14.06 -12.47
N ALA A 196 13.34 -13.20 -12.30
CA ALA A 196 13.35 -12.18 -11.24
C ALA A 196 12.18 -11.18 -11.39
N THR A 197 11.85 -10.80 -12.63
CA THR A 197 10.70 -9.92 -12.90
C THR A 197 9.39 -10.63 -12.57
N ASN A 198 9.23 -11.88 -12.98
CA ASN A 198 8.04 -12.67 -12.71
C ASN A 198 7.85 -12.97 -11.21
N ASP A 199 8.92 -13.29 -10.49
CA ASP A 199 8.90 -13.50 -9.04
C ASP A 199 8.58 -12.19 -8.31
N ARG A 200 9.10 -11.05 -8.77
CA ARG A 200 8.74 -9.72 -8.25
C ARG A 200 7.27 -9.40 -8.51
N VAL A 201 6.75 -9.65 -9.71
CA VAL A 201 5.33 -9.43 -10.04
C VAL A 201 4.45 -10.35 -9.20
N SER A 202 4.81 -11.62 -9.06
CA SER A 202 4.11 -12.60 -8.23
C SER A 202 4.16 -12.22 -6.75
N ALA A 203 5.28 -11.72 -6.23
CA ALA A 203 5.39 -11.21 -4.86
C ALA A 203 4.52 -9.97 -4.65
N LEU A 204 4.49 -9.04 -5.61
CA LEU A 204 3.59 -7.88 -5.58
C LEU A 204 2.12 -8.31 -5.64
N ALA A 205 1.79 -9.29 -6.49
CA ALA A 205 0.45 -9.87 -6.60
C ALA A 205 0.04 -10.61 -5.32
N GLN A 206 0.94 -11.37 -4.70
CA GLN A 206 0.71 -12.01 -3.41
C GLN A 206 0.59 -11.01 -2.27
N ILE A 207 1.35 -9.90 -2.29
CA ILE A 207 1.12 -8.77 -1.38
C ILE A 207 -0.29 -8.24 -1.59
N THR A 208 -0.79 -8.15 -2.82
CA THR A 208 -2.17 -7.72 -3.09
C THR A 208 -3.24 -8.75 -2.70
N SER A 209 -2.95 -10.06 -2.73
CA SER A 209 -3.92 -11.13 -2.48
C SER A 209 -3.93 -11.72 -1.06
N LYS A 210 -2.78 -11.75 -0.34
CA LYS A 210 -2.67 -12.22 1.06
C LYS A 210 -2.95 -11.12 2.10
N ALA A 211 -3.27 -9.90 1.66
CA ALA A 211 -3.74 -8.85 2.55
C ALA A 211 -5.27 -8.93 2.73
N ALA A 212 -5.72 -9.55 3.82
CA ALA A 212 -7.09 -9.34 4.31
C ALA A 212 -7.34 -7.84 4.63
N PRO A 213 -8.61 -7.40 4.62
CA PRO A 213 -9.21 -6.65 3.53
C PRO A 213 -8.58 -5.25 3.33
N ARG A 214 -7.79 -5.07 2.27
CA ARG A 214 -7.33 -3.73 1.81
C ARG A 214 -8.44 -2.78 1.37
N SER A 215 -9.70 -3.23 1.23
CA SER A 215 -10.79 -2.33 0.86
C SER A 215 -11.06 -1.29 1.94
N MET A 216 -10.68 -1.54 3.19
CA MET A 216 -10.84 -0.58 4.28
C MET A 216 -9.67 0.42 4.34
N ALA A 217 -8.43 -0.05 4.41
CA ALA A 217 -7.26 0.85 4.44
C ALA A 217 -7.16 1.75 3.19
N SER A 218 -7.50 1.26 2.00
CA SER A 218 -7.51 2.08 0.78
C SER A 218 -8.54 3.22 0.83
N LYS A 219 -9.74 2.96 1.37
CA LYS A 219 -10.80 3.97 1.41
C LYS A 219 -10.57 5.06 2.47
N ILE A 220 -10.02 4.72 3.64
CA ILE A 220 -9.63 5.74 4.63
C ILE A 220 -8.45 6.59 4.13
N VAL A 221 -7.51 5.98 3.39
CA VAL A 221 -6.37 6.68 2.77
C VAL A 221 -6.80 7.61 1.61
N GLN A 222 -7.98 7.40 1.03
CA GLN A 222 -8.52 8.25 -0.04
C GLN A 222 -9.47 9.34 0.47
N TYR A 223 -9.88 9.29 1.75
CA TYR A 223 -10.84 10.22 2.32
C TYR A 223 -10.44 11.69 2.17
N TRP A 224 -9.15 12.01 2.33
CA TRP A 224 -8.64 13.39 2.21
C TRP A 224 -8.96 14.03 0.86
N ARG A 225 -9.02 13.26 -0.23
CA ARG A 225 -9.39 13.79 -1.56
C ARG A 225 -10.83 14.28 -1.58
N HIS A 226 -11.73 13.53 -0.92
CA HIS A 226 -13.12 13.94 -0.80
C HIS A 226 -13.26 15.15 0.13
N ALA A 227 -12.54 15.17 1.26
CA ALA A 227 -12.56 16.30 2.18
C ALA A 227 -12.08 17.60 1.49
N ASP A 228 -10.98 17.53 0.73
CA ASP A 228 -10.44 18.66 -0.05
C ASP A 228 -11.44 19.18 -1.11
N ARG A 229 -12.07 18.26 -1.85
CA ARG A 229 -13.12 18.60 -2.83
C ARG A 229 -14.33 19.24 -2.17
N ILE A 230 -14.81 18.68 -1.06
CA ILE A 230 -15.96 19.23 -0.32
C ILE A 230 -15.63 20.66 0.14
N PHE A 231 -14.42 20.91 0.67
CA PHE A 231 -14.00 22.27 1.04
C PHE A 231 -14.07 23.24 -0.14
N THR A 232 -13.49 22.84 -1.28
CA THR A 232 -13.43 23.66 -2.49
C THR A 232 -14.84 23.97 -3.00
N LEU A 233 -15.70 22.95 -3.14
CA LEU A 233 -17.07 23.10 -3.59
C LEU A 233 -17.92 23.95 -2.64
N MET A 234 -17.74 23.81 -1.32
CA MET A 234 -18.41 24.67 -0.34
C MET A 234 -17.96 26.13 -0.48
N THR A 235 -16.65 26.35 -0.64
CA THR A 235 -16.05 27.68 -0.81
C THR A 235 -16.55 28.38 -2.07
N GLU A 236 -16.79 27.64 -3.15
CA GLU A 236 -17.41 28.12 -4.39
C GLU A 236 -18.92 28.34 -4.25
N ALA A 237 -19.61 27.52 -3.45
CA ALA A 237 -21.04 27.64 -3.21
C ALA A 237 -21.38 28.82 -2.27
N PHE A 238 -20.44 29.31 -1.46
CA PHE A 238 -20.60 30.55 -0.70
C PHE A 238 -20.43 31.80 -1.58
N LYS A 239 -21.48 32.15 -2.33
CA LYS A 239 -21.55 33.35 -3.19
C LYS A 239 -22.10 34.60 -2.49
N CYS A 240 -22.30 34.58 -1.17
CA CYS A 240 -22.83 35.74 -0.45
C CYS A 240 -21.73 36.75 -0.08
N HIS A 241 -22.12 38.00 0.10
CA HIS A 241 -21.27 39.07 0.68
C HIS A 241 -20.82 38.77 2.13
N CYS A 242 -21.43 37.75 2.74
CA CYS A 242 -21.17 37.28 4.09
C CYS A 242 -20.15 36.14 4.19
N LYS A 243 -19.44 35.80 3.11
CA LYS A 243 -18.53 34.64 3.06
C LYS A 243 -17.50 34.61 4.20
N SER A 244 -16.90 35.74 4.55
CA SER A 244 -15.91 35.84 5.64
C SER A 244 -16.51 35.70 7.04
N MET A 245 -17.83 35.79 7.18
CA MET A 245 -18.55 35.62 8.45
C MET A 245 -19.04 34.17 8.63
N HIS A 246 -18.85 33.30 7.62
CA HIS A 246 -19.20 31.89 7.70
C HIS A 246 -18.01 31.06 8.15
N TYR A 247 -18.27 30.18 9.12
CA TYR A 247 -17.34 29.15 9.52
C TYR A 247 -18.07 27.84 9.74
N ALA A 248 -17.32 26.74 9.68
CA ALA A 248 -17.79 25.39 9.90
C ALA A 248 -17.07 24.79 11.10
N ASN A 249 -17.84 24.21 12.00
CA ASN A 249 -17.34 23.31 13.02
C ASN A 249 -17.38 21.89 12.43
N LEU A 250 -16.24 21.30 12.10
CA LEU A 250 -16.13 19.96 11.51
C LEU A 250 -15.87 18.92 12.60
N TRP A 251 -16.78 17.95 12.76
CA TRP A 251 -16.64 16.90 13.75
C TRP A 251 -15.55 15.89 13.34
N LEU A 252 -14.64 15.65 14.26
CA LEU A 252 -13.56 14.68 14.15
C LEU A 252 -14.07 13.30 14.58
N SER A 253 -13.63 12.26 13.88
CA SER A 253 -14.12 10.91 14.16
C SER A 253 -13.13 9.84 13.71
N HIS A 254 -12.97 8.81 14.55
CA HIS A 254 -12.37 7.55 14.14
C HIS A 254 -13.41 6.75 13.34
N ARG A 255 -13.32 6.80 12.00
CA ARG A 255 -14.31 6.16 11.11
C ARG A 255 -13.83 4.79 10.63
N PRO A 256 -14.69 3.76 10.63
CA PRO A 256 -14.46 2.57 9.82
C PRO A 256 -14.50 2.96 8.34
N ALA A 257 -13.66 2.32 7.55
CA ALA A 257 -13.39 2.80 6.22
C ALA A 257 -14.55 2.57 5.24
N GLY A 258 -14.84 3.58 4.43
CA GLY A 258 -15.52 3.40 3.15
C GLY A 258 -16.73 4.27 2.86
N THR A 259 -17.19 5.04 3.84
CA THR A 259 -18.28 6.00 3.66
C THR A 259 -17.75 7.42 3.85
N VAL A 260 -17.81 8.24 2.80
CA VAL A 260 -17.58 9.68 2.91
C VAL A 260 -18.82 10.28 3.53
N ASP A 261 -18.68 10.71 4.78
CA ASP A 261 -19.75 11.30 5.57
C ASP A 261 -19.11 12.38 6.46
N MET A 262 -19.32 13.65 6.12
CA MET A 262 -18.79 14.78 6.90
C MET A 262 -19.92 15.42 7.68
N SER A 263 -19.82 15.35 9.00
CA SER A 263 -20.76 15.99 9.92
C SER A 263 -20.18 17.32 10.38
N MET A 264 -20.94 18.39 10.22
CA MET A 264 -20.49 19.73 10.58
C MET A 264 -21.64 20.63 11.01
N VAL A 265 -21.33 21.70 11.72
CA VAL A 265 -22.28 22.81 11.96
C VAL A 265 -21.73 24.03 11.26
N LEU A 266 -22.52 24.57 10.33
CA LEU A 266 -22.26 25.90 9.82
C LEU A 266 -22.70 26.92 10.87
N LYS A 267 -21.87 27.92 11.12
CA LYS A 267 -22.18 29.03 12.01
C LYS A 267 -21.91 30.36 11.32
N PHE A 268 -22.60 31.38 11.82
CA PHE A 268 -22.43 32.77 11.39
C PHE A 268 -21.83 33.58 12.54
N SER A 269 -20.64 34.15 12.36
CA SER A 269 -20.03 35.05 13.36
C SER A 269 -20.56 36.46 13.19
N GLN A 270 -20.92 37.10 14.30
CA GLN A 270 -21.32 38.51 14.33
C GLN A 270 -20.04 39.35 14.37
N GLY A 271 -19.60 39.87 13.22
CA GLY A 271 -18.72 41.04 13.23
C GLY A 271 -19.47 42.26 13.78
N ILE A 272 -18.73 43.27 14.24
CA ILE A 272 -19.20 44.52 14.90
C ILE A 272 -20.24 45.34 14.07
N VAL A 273 -20.57 44.90 12.85
CA VAL A 273 -21.60 45.54 12.02
C VAL A 273 -22.93 44.83 12.21
N SER A 274 -23.87 45.52 12.86
CA SER A 274 -25.27 45.14 12.97
C SER A 274 -25.90 45.01 11.58
N ILE A 275 -25.86 43.82 11.00
CA ILE A 275 -26.73 43.46 9.88
C ILE A 275 -28.09 43.11 10.49
N ASP A 276 -29.10 43.92 10.24
CA ASP A 276 -30.43 43.85 10.87
C ASP A 276 -31.22 42.54 10.66
N LYS A 277 -30.70 41.59 9.87
CA LYS A 277 -31.26 40.24 9.72
C LYS A 277 -30.13 39.22 9.53
N GLN A 278 -29.80 38.48 10.59
CA GLN A 278 -28.98 37.27 10.44
C GLN A 278 -29.75 36.25 9.57
N PRO A 279 -29.11 35.65 8.56
CA PRO A 279 -29.75 34.63 7.73
C PRO A 279 -30.11 33.35 8.52
N TRP A 280 -29.25 32.95 9.45
CA TRP A 280 -29.41 31.85 10.42
C TRP A 280 -28.22 31.90 11.40
N LYS A 281 -28.38 31.31 12.60
CA LYS A 281 -27.34 31.33 13.65
C LYS A 281 -26.40 30.12 13.56
N GLU A 282 -26.98 28.92 13.61
CA GLU A 282 -26.25 27.64 13.55
C GLU A 282 -27.08 26.64 12.76
N ARG A 283 -26.43 25.92 11.85
CA ARG A 283 -27.09 24.96 10.96
C ARG A 283 -26.29 23.66 10.86
N PRO A 284 -26.75 22.60 11.54
CA PRO A 284 -26.15 21.26 11.47
C PRO A 284 -26.36 20.62 10.09
N LEU A 285 -25.27 20.14 9.50
CA LEU A 285 -25.22 19.54 8.17
C LEU A 285 -24.52 18.19 8.19
N GLN A 286 -24.98 17.31 7.30
CA GLN A 286 -24.30 16.07 6.96
C GLN A 286 -24.08 16.01 5.44
N ILE A 287 -22.83 15.83 5.03
CA ILE A 287 -22.43 15.76 3.61
C ILE A 287 -22.02 14.33 3.30
N LYS A 288 -22.74 13.67 2.39
CA LYS A 288 -22.51 12.27 2.01
C LYS A 288 -22.18 12.14 0.52
N LEU A 289 -21.24 11.27 0.17
CA LEU A 289 -21.02 10.90 -1.24
C LEU A 289 -22.26 10.16 -1.78
N ALA A 290 -22.80 10.63 -2.90
CA ALA A 290 -23.90 9.97 -3.59
C ALA A 290 -23.44 8.63 -4.19
N GLY A 291 -24.20 7.56 -3.97
CA GLY A 291 -23.90 6.27 -4.60
C GLY A 291 -24.05 6.35 -6.12
N LYS A 292 -23.12 5.76 -6.87
CA LYS A 292 -23.32 5.54 -8.31
C LYS A 292 -24.50 4.58 -8.46
N ALA A 293 -25.65 5.06 -8.89
CA ALA A 293 -26.70 4.19 -9.40
C ALA A 293 -26.09 3.43 -10.59
N SER A 294 -25.99 2.11 -10.48
CA SER A 294 -25.57 1.25 -11.59
C SER A 294 -26.44 1.59 -12.80
N GLN A 295 -25.82 2.12 -13.85
CA GLN A 295 -26.49 2.43 -15.11
C GLN A 295 -27.02 1.12 -15.70
N SER A 296 -28.30 0.86 -15.47
CA SER A 296 -29.13 0.09 -16.39
C SER A 296 -30.15 1.06 -16.95
N SER A 297 -30.23 1.07 -18.27
CA SER A 297 -31.10 1.89 -19.08
C SER A 297 -32.57 1.71 -18.70
N GLN A 298 -33.31 2.82 -18.79
CA GLN A 298 -34.74 3.03 -18.56
C GLN A 298 -35.12 3.44 -17.13
N GLY A 299 -35.84 4.57 -17.07
CA GLY A 299 -36.01 5.41 -15.89
C GLY A 299 -36.50 4.66 -14.65
N ALA A 300 -35.71 4.74 -13.58
CA ALA A 300 -36.11 4.31 -12.25
C ALA A 300 -35.97 5.48 -11.27
N ILE A 301 -37.11 5.81 -10.68
CA ILE A 301 -37.34 6.82 -9.66
C ILE A 301 -36.71 6.32 -8.35
N CYS A 302 -35.81 7.10 -7.74
CA CYS A 302 -35.34 6.84 -6.38
C CYS A 302 -36.43 7.25 -5.37
N THR A 303 -37.24 6.29 -4.92
CA THR A 303 -38.09 6.44 -3.74
C THR A 303 -37.25 6.34 -2.47
N LEU A 304 -37.02 7.47 -1.79
CA LEU A 304 -36.64 7.48 -0.38
C LEU A 304 -37.93 7.32 0.44
N ALA A 305 -38.17 6.11 0.93
CA ALA A 305 -39.23 5.87 1.90
C ALA A 305 -38.83 6.49 3.26
N SER A 306 -39.54 7.53 3.67
CA SER A 306 -39.47 8.08 5.03
C SER A 306 -40.27 7.16 5.96
N SER A 307 -39.59 6.20 6.58
CA SER A 307 -40.18 5.40 7.67
C SER A 307 -40.07 6.17 8.98
N LYS A 308 -41.15 6.85 9.38
CA LYS A 308 -41.36 7.24 10.78
C LYS A 308 -41.54 5.97 11.61
N ALA A 309 -40.47 5.48 12.23
CA ALA A 309 -40.58 4.48 13.28
C ALA A 309 -41.05 5.16 14.57
N ASN A 310 -42.33 5.02 14.90
CA ASN A 310 -42.82 5.26 16.25
C ASN A 310 -42.25 4.15 17.16
N LEU A 311 -41.16 4.44 17.87
CA LEU A 311 -40.71 3.60 18.98
C LEU A 311 -41.52 3.98 20.22
N LEU A 312 -42.57 3.19 20.46
CA LEU A 312 -43.22 3.12 21.77
C LEU A 312 -42.22 2.55 22.78
N SER A 313 -42.06 3.32 23.86
CA SER A 313 -41.44 2.92 25.12
C SER A 313 -41.98 1.58 25.62
N MET A 314 -41.08 0.67 25.97
CA MET A 314 -41.34 -0.35 26.99
C MET A 314 -40.10 -0.58 27.85
N ASN A 315 -40.21 -0.18 29.12
CA ASN A 315 -39.41 -0.68 30.23
C ASN A 315 -39.70 -2.17 30.44
N SER A 316 -38.67 -2.98 30.77
CA SER A 316 -38.73 -3.92 31.91
C SER A 316 -37.41 -4.68 32.12
N THR A 317 -36.85 -4.47 33.31
CA THR A 317 -36.24 -5.44 34.23
C THR A 317 -36.26 -6.95 33.90
N LEU A 318 -35.08 -7.55 34.08
CA LEU A 318 -34.71 -8.77 34.85
C LEU A 318 -35.16 -10.20 34.44
N LEU A 319 -34.12 -11.04 34.31
CA LEU A 319 -33.90 -12.38 34.87
C LEU A 319 -34.73 -13.61 34.40
N SER A 320 -33.96 -14.59 33.91
CA SER A 320 -33.98 -16.03 34.28
C SER A 320 -34.95 -17.04 33.62
N ALA A 321 -34.31 -18.04 33.00
CA ALA A 321 -34.49 -19.49 33.18
C ALA A 321 -35.59 -20.28 32.42
N SER A 322 -35.10 -21.36 31.80
CA SER A 322 -35.68 -22.72 31.66
C SER A 322 -36.69 -23.04 30.54
N THR A 323 -36.18 -23.85 29.59
CA THR A 323 -36.70 -25.11 29.01
C THR A 323 -38.21 -25.42 29.04
N ILE A 324 -38.81 -25.68 27.87
CA ILE A 324 -39.51 -26.94 27.48
C ILE A 324 -40.18 -26.82 26.09
N THR A 325 -40.10 -27.93 25.36
CA THR A 325 -40.65 -28.31 24.06
C THR A 325 -42.16 -28.15 23.87
N LYS A 326 -42.63 -27.77 22.66
CA LYS A 326 -43.54 -28.59 21.81
C LYS A 326 -43.97 -27.94 20.49
N SER A 327 -44.20 -28.85 19.56
CA SER A 327 -44.53 -28.83 18.14
C SER A 327 -45.95 -28.33 17.74
N VAL A 328 -46.02 -27.78 16.50
CA VAL A 328 -46.98 -28.11 15.40
C VAL A 328 -48.17 -27.18 15.03
N ASN A 329 -48.13 -26.81 13.73
CA ASN A 329 -49.12 -26.57 12.65
C ASN A 329 -50.13 -25.40 12.62
N LEU A 330 -49.89 -24.57 11.58
CA LEU A 330 -50.78 -24.16 10.45
C LEU A 330 -52.30 -24.15 10.67
N THR A 331 -52.89 -22.96 10.52
CA THR A 331 -54.00 -22.71 9.57
C THR A 331 -54.25 -21.21 9.42
N SER A 332 -54.22 -20.74 8.18
CA SER A 332 -54.63 -19.41 7.71
C SER A 332 -56.15 -19.20 7.83
N PRO A 333 -56.62 -17.94 7.86
CA PRO A 333 -57.45 -17.52 6.72
C PRO A 333 -57.24 -16.06 6.26
N SER A 334 -57.19 -15.94 4.92
CA SER A 334 -57.79 -14.93 4.03
C SER A 334 -57.95 -13.45 4.47
N VAL A 335 -57.07 -12.64 3.87
CA VAL A 335 -57.28 -11.34 3.18
C VAL A 335 -58.71 -10.77 3.17
N SER A 336 -58.82 -9.52 3.63
CA SER A 336 -59.75 -8.51 3.08
C SER A 336 -58.95 -7.24 2.80
N SER A 337 -58.75 -6.95 1.52
CA SER A 337 -58.03 -5.80 0.99
C SER A 337 -58.90 -4.56 1.10
N ILE A 338 -58.49 -3.59 1.93
CA ILE A 338 -59.03 -2.23 1.89
C ILE A 338 -58.07 -1.38 1.05
N THR A 339 -58.50 -1.06 -0.15
CA THR A 339 -57.83 -0.12 -1.06
C THR A 339 -58.02 1.29 -0.54
N LEU A 340 -56.99 1.87 0.09
CA LEU A 340 -56.92 3.31 0.32
C LEU A 340 -56.11 3.94 -0.80
N ASN A 341 -56.83 4.51 -1.76
CA ASN A 341 -56.29 5.31 -2.85
C ASN A 341 -55.75 6.62 -2.27
N MET A 342 -54.43 6.72 -2.08
CA MET A 342 -53.79 7.95 -1.65
C MET A 342 -52.98 8.52 -2.81
N SER A 343 -53.61 9.44 -3.55
CA SER A 343 -52.96 10.21 -4.60
C SER A 343 -51.90 11.13 -3.96
N SER A 344 -50.64 10.70 -3.91
CA SER A 344 -49.52 11.56 -3.59
C SER A 344 -49.06 12.29 -4.85
N VAL A 345 -49.14 13.62 -4.81
CA VAL A 345 -48.61 14.51 -5.84
C VAL A 345 -47.10 14.28 -5.96
N VAL A 346 -46.68 13.76 -7.11
CA VAL A 346 -45.27 13.56 -7.45
C VAL A 346 -44.66 14.91 -7.82
N SER A 347 -43.93 15.52 -6.89
CA SER A 347 -43.05 16.65 -7.22
C SER A 347 -41.71 16.10 -7.72
N ASN A 348 -41.53 16.08 -9.04
CA ASN A 348 -40.24 15.86 -9.69
C ASN A 348 -39.28 17.02 -9.34
N SER A 349 -38.52 16.92 -8.23
CA SER A 349 -37.45 17.88 -7.96
C SER A 349 -36.12 17.32 -8.42
N THR A 350 -35.61 17.82 -9.54
CA THR A 350 -34.18 17.76 -9.86
C THR A 350 -33.39 18.31 -8.66
N LEU A 351 -32.43 17.53 -8.16
CA LEU A 351 -31.65 17.92 -6.98
C LEU A 351 -30.89 19.21 -7.28
N SER A 352 -31.15 20.30 -6.54
CA SER A 352 -30.56 21.60 -6.87
C SER A 352 -29.06 21.61 -6.62
N ASN A 353 -28.28 21.99 -7.63
CA ASN A 353 -26.84 22.18 -7.51
C ASN A 353 -26.54 23.45 -6.67
N LEU A 354 -25.90 23.25 -5.53
CA LEU A 354 -25.62 24.30 -4.54
C LEU A 354 -24.58 25.31 -5.02
N LYS A 355 -23.71 24.95 -5.98
CA LYS A 355 -22.79 25.89 -6.63
C LYS A 355 -23.56 26.98 -7.39
N HIS A 356 -24.74 26.67 -7.91
CA HIS A 356 -25.58 27.63 -8.64
C HIS A 356 -26.53 28.39 -7.71
N LYS A 357 -27.26 27.68 -6.84
CA LYS A 357 -28.26 28.26 -5.93
C LYS A 357 -27.65 29.04 -4.76
N GLY A 358 -26.40 28.75 -4.41
CA GLY A 358 -25.70 29.32 -3.26
C GLY A 358 -26.02 28.57 -1.97
N LEU A 359 -24.98 28.15 -1.24
CA LEU A 359 -25.12 27.37 -0.01
C LEU A 359 -25.81 28.18 1.10
N CYS A 360 -25.37 29.42 1.34
CA CYS A 360 -25.95 30.28 2.37
C CYS A 360 -27.46 30.53 2.14
N GLN A 361 -27.87 30.87 0.91
CA GLN A 361 -29.28 31.09 0.56
C GLN A 361 -30.10 29.80 0.69
N SER A 362 -29.55 28.66 0.27
CA SER A 362 -30.23 27.37 0.38
C SER A 362 -30.45 26.97 1.83
N VAL A 363 -29.48 27.22 2.71
CA VAL A 363 -29.62 26.98 4.15
C VAL A 363 -30.66 27.91 4.81
N CYS A 364 -30.86 29.13 4.31
CA CYS A 364 -31.93 30.02 4.79
C CYS A 364 -33.32 29.52 4.42
N GLY A 365 -33.47 28.92 3.23
CA GLY A 365 -34.75 28.56 2.65
C GLY A 365 -35.32 27.22 3.09
N HIS A 366 -34.55 26.41 3.84
CA HIS A 366 -34.96 25.10 4.31
C HIS A 366 -35.07 25.09 5.84
N ASN A 367 -36.24 24.67 6.34
CA ASN A 367 -36.53 24.58 7.78
C ASN A 367 -36.92 23.17 8.23
N GLU A 368 -37.04 22.21 7.30
CA GLU A 368 -37.48 20.84 7.60
C GLU A 368 -36.29 19.90 7.80
N ASP A 369 -36.34 19.13 8.89
CA ASP A 369 -35.29 18.22 9.30
C ASP A 369 -35.18 17.01 8.36
N GLY A 370 -33.96 16.56 8.09
CA GLY A 370 -33.70 15.47 7.15
C GLY A 370 -33.93 15.86 5.68
N SER A 371 -34.35 17.10 5.40
CA SER A 371 -34.48 17.61 4.04
C SER A 371 -33.11 17.68 3.37
N CYS A 372 -33.03 17.19 2.14
CA CYS A 372 -31.89 17.46 1.28
C CYS A 372 -31.91 18.93 0.85
N ILE A 373 -30.82 19.65 1.12
CA ILE A 373 -30.62 21.06 0.72
C ILE A 373 -30.26 21.14 -0.76
N GLY A 374 -29.50 20.15 -1.23
CA GLY A 374 -29.03 20.07 -2.60
C GLY A 374 -27.78 19.21 -2.71
N CYS A 375 -27.11 19.31 -3.86
CA CYS A 375 -25.86 18.61 -4.12
C CYS A 375 -24.71 19.58 -4.42
N LEU A 376 -23.52 19.21 -3.97
CA LEU A 376 -22.25 19.74 -4.46
C LEU A 376 -21.76 18.80 -5.56
N ILE A 377 -21.67 19.29 -6.79
CA ILE A 377 -21.33 18.51 -7.98
C ILE A 377 -19.90 18.87 -8.39
N ASP A 378 -19.06 17.84 -8.53
CA ASP A 378 -17.70 17.91 -9.06
C ASP A 378 -17.71 17.35 -10.48
N ASP A 379 -17.91 18.24 -11.47
CA ASP A 379 -18.02 17.87 -12.89
C ASP A 379 -16.71 17.24 -13.41
N ASP A 380 -15.56 17.64 -12.86
CA ASP A 380 -14.24 17.19 -13.30
C ASP A 380 -13.94 15.74 -12.87
N ASN A 381 -14.54 15.28 -11.76
CA ASN A 381 -14.22 13.99 -11.15
C ASN A 381 -15.41 13.03 -11.03
N ASP A 382 -16.55 13.34 -11.64
CA ASP A 382 -17.78 12.52 -11.61
C ASP A 382 -18.19 12.15 -10.17
N ALA A 383 -18.11 13.12 -9.26
CA ALA A 383 -18.40 12.94 -7.83
C ALA A 383 -19.47 13.93 -7.35
N ASN A 384 -20.55 13.40 -6.76
CA ASN A 384 -21.65 14.20 -6.25
C ASN A 384 -21.77 14.02 -4.74
N TYR A 385 -21.88 15.12 -4.00
CA TYR A 385 -22.06 15.10 -2.55
C TYR A 385 -23.42 15.67 -2.18
N THR A 386 -24.24 14.85 -1.53
CA THR A 386 -25.57 15.24 -1.03
C THR A 386 -25.43 15.96 0.31
N VAL A 387 -26.05 17.12 0.43
CA VAL A 387 -26.05 17.93 1.67
C VAL A 387 -27.41 17.84 2.34
N LEU A 388 -27.44 17.31 3.57
CA LEU A 388 -28.64 17.05 4.36
C LEU A 388 -28.65 17.95 5.60
N LEU A 389 -29.80 18.52 5.98
CA LEU A 389 -29.98 19.05 7.34
C LEU A 389 -30.15 17.89 8.32
N THR A 390 -29.51 17.96 9.49
CA THR A 390 -29.67 16.96 10.55
C THR A 390 -29.98 17.62 11.90
N THR A 391 -30.83 17.01 12.72
CA THR A 391 -31.07 17.43 14.11
C THR A 391 -30.18 16.71 15.12
N THR A 392 -29.36 15.75 14.69
CA THR A 392 -28.68 14.79 15.59
C THR A 392 -27.30 15.24 16.08
N LEU A 393 -26.97 16.52 16.03
CA LEU A 393 -25.71 17.00 16.62
C LEU A 393 -25.90 17.31 18.11
N PRO A 394 -24.85 17.19 18.92
CA PRO A 394 -25.01 17.30 20.37
C PRO A 394 -25.62 18.64 20.75
N ASP A 395 -26.65 18.62 21.61
CA ASP A 395 -27.27 19.79 22.23
C ASP A 395 -26.23 20.57 23.06
N ALA A 396 -25.47 21.42 22.38
CA ALA A 396 -24.32 22.14 22.93
C ALA A 396 -24.43 23.63 22.60
N SER A 397 -24.53 24.47 23.65
CA SER A 397 -24.54 25.93 23.52
C SER A 397 -23.16 26.55 23.47
N THR A 398 -22.17 25.84 23.99
CA THR A 398 -20.82 26.34 24.27
C THR A 398 -19.81 25.22 24.09
N SER A 399 -18.56 25.59 23.88
CA SER A 399 -17.44 24.67 23.75
C SER A 399 -16.28 25.12 24.62
N ILE A 400 -15.46 24.17 25.05
CA ILE A 400 -14.14 24.43 25.64
C ILE A 400 -13.06 23.91 24.71
N THR A 401 -11.84 24.44 24.81
CA THR A 401 -10.71 23.86 24.07
C THR A 401 -10.27 22.56 24.74
N LEU A 402 -9.64 21.66 23.97
CA LEU A 402 -9.06 20.44 24.53
C LEU A 402 -7.91 20.76 25.50
N ALA A 403 -7.19 21.86 25.29
CA ALA A 403 -6.19 22.38 26.23
C ALA A 403 -6.80 22.71 27.60
N ASP A 404 -7.91 23.46 27.61
CA ASP A 404 -8.62 23.80 28.84
C ASP A 404 -9.22 22.55 29.49
N ALA A 405 -9.71 21.60 28.69
CA ALA A 405 -10.27 20.36 29.20
C ALA A 405 -9.23 19.47 29.90
N LEU A 406 -7.97 19.47 29.43
CA LEU A 406 -6.87 18.74 30.07
C LEU A 406 -6.50 19.31 31.45
N THR A 407 -6.55 20.64 31.60
CA THR A 407 -6.22 21.33 32.85
C THR A 407 -7.43 21.46 33.81
N SER A 408 -8.63 21.18 33.31
CA SER A 408 -9.87 21.25 34.07
C SER A 408 -9.96 20.21 35.18
N ARG A 409 -10.77 20.52 36.22
CA ARG A 409 -11.08 19.59 37.32
C ARG A 409 -12.55 19.15 37.26
N PRO A 410 -12.86 17.85 37.44
CA PRO A 410 -11.91 16.73 37.62
C PRO A 410 -11.10 16.44 36.35
N PRO A 411 -9.89 15.87 36.48
CA PRO A 411 -9.04 15.59 35.33
C PRO A 411 -9.66 14.52 34.43
N MET A 412 -9.34 14.60 33.14
CA MET A 412 -9.79 13.62 32.16
C MET A 412 -9.22 12.23 32.47
N SER A 413 -10.08 11.22 32.42
CA SER A 413 -9.63 9.83 32.57
C SER A 413 -8.69 9.43 31.44
N ARG A 414 -7.79 8.48 31.71
CA ARG A 414 -6.86 7.95 30.71
C ARG A 414 -7.58 7.35 29.49
N ALA A 415 -8.71 6.67 29.72
CA ALA A 415 -9.55 6.13 28.65
C ALA A 415 -10.13 7.22 27.73
N GLN A 416 -10.59 8.35 28.29
CA GLN A 416 -11.05 9.50 27.49
C GLN A 416 -9.91 10.13 26.69
N ARG A 417 -8.73 10.30 27.31
CA ARG A 417 -7.55 10.87 26.64
C ARG A 417 -7.13 10.02 25.43
N TYR A 418 -7.11 8.70 25.55
CA TYR A 418 -6.71 7.83 24.43
C TYR A 418 -7.80 7.72 23.35
N ALA A 419 -9.08 7.80 23.72
CA ALA A 419 -10.17 7.88 22.74
C ALA A 419 -10.01 9.11 21.85
N ILE A 420 -9.67 10.25 22.46
CA ILE A 420 -9.40 11.51 21.74
C ILE A 420 -8.11 11.37 20.93
N ALA A 421 -7.04 10.81 21.49
CA ALA A 421 -5.79 10.57 20.79
C ALA A 421 -5.98 9.77 19.48
N LEU A 422 -6.74 8.66 19.56
CA LEU A 422 -7.10 7.86 18.39
C LEU A 422 -7.91 8.66 17.38
N THR A 423 -8.87 9.47 17.85
CA THR A 423 -9.72 10.31 17.01
C THR A 423 -8.92 11.39 16.28
N LEU A 424 -7.97 12.04 16.98
CA LEU A 424 -7.09 13.05 16.39
C LEU A 424 -6.13 12.43 15.37
N ALA A 425 -5.49 11.30 15.69
CA ALA A 425 -4.60 10.61 14.74
C ALA A 425 -5.36 10.17 13.48
N SER A 426 -6.57 9.64 13.65
CA SER A 426 -7.41 9.23 12.52
C SER A 426 -7.85 10.42 11.67
N SER A 427 -8.23 11.52 12.32
CA SER A 427 -8.65 12.74 11.63
C SER A 427 -7.48 13.42 10.92
N HIS A 428 -6.29 13.37 11.50
CA HIS A 428 -5.06 13.83 10.85
C HIS A 428 -4.81 13.06 9.55
N LEU A 429 -4.88 11.72 9.56
CA LEU A 429 -4.78 10.93 8.33
C LEU A 429 -5.83 11.32 7.27
N GLN A 430 -7.05 11.60 7.72
CA GLN A 430 -8.20 11.95 6.88
C GLN A 430 -8.14 13.38 6.32
N LEU A 431 -7.52 14.34 7.02
CA LEU A 431 -7.59 15.77 6.70
C LEU A 431 -6.23 16.40 6.37
N HIS A 432 -5.12 15.69 6.58
CA HIS A 432 -3.79 16.17 6.19
C HIS A 432 -3.73 16.51 4.70
N SER A 433 -3.04 17.61 4.36
CA SER A 433 -3.00 18.21 3.02
C SER A 433 -4.33 18.78 2.52
N THR A 434 -5.30 19.05 3.40
CA THR A 434 -6.57 19.72 3.05
C THR A 434 -6.71 21.04 3.82
N PRO A 435 -7.47 22.02 3.32
CA PRO A 435 -7.70 23.29 4.02
C PRO A 435 -8.46 23.16 5.36
N TRP A 436 -9.05 21.99 5.65
CA TRP A 436 -9.72 21.72 6.92
C TRP A 436 -8.75 21.65 8.10
N LEU A 437 -7.48 21.30 7.86
CA LEU A 437 -6.48 21.11 8.89
C LEU A 437 -5.27 22.03 8.64
N SER A 438 -5.04 22.97 9.55
CA SER A 438 -3.86 23.84 9.50
C SER A 438 -2.56 23.05 9.60
N GLN A 439 -1.50 23.49 8.92
CA GLN A 439 -0.17 22.86 8.99
C GLN A 439 0.51 23.03 10.36
N GLU A 440 0.02 23.95 11.19
CA GLU A 440 0.55 24.24 12.54
C GLU A 440 -0.52 24.10 13.64
N TRP A 441 -1.59 23.33 13.39
CA TRP A 441 -2.68 23.12 14.34
C TRP A 441 -2.18 22.57 15.68
N ARG A 442 -2.84 22.94 16.79
CA ARG A 442 -2.49 22.52 18.16
C ARG A 442 -3.71 22.01 18.91
N ILE A 443 -3.47 21.50 20.11
CA ILE A 443 -4.52 21.05 21.04
C ILE A 443 -5.53 22.15 21.40
N GLN A 444 -5.13 23.43 21.27
CA GLN A 444 -5.99 24.61 21.49
C GLN A 444 -7.01 24.82 20.37
N ASP A 445 -6.73 24.34 19.16
CA ASP A 445 -7.61 24.45 17.99
C ASP A 445 -8.69 23.36 17.97
N VAL A 446 -8.57 22.36 18.86
CA VAL A 446 -9.54 21.28 19.03
C VAL A 446 -10.54 21.68 20.10
N HIS A 447 -11.82 21.67 19.75
CA HIS A 447 -12.91 22.06 20.64
C HIS A 447 -13.75 20.85 21.06
N LEU A 448 -14.23 20.88 22.30
CA LEU A 448 -15.14 19.90 22.88
C LEU A 448 -16.49 20.57 23.20
N PRO A 449 -17.61 20.05 22.69
CA PRO A 449 -18.93 20.55 23.03
C PRO A 449 -19.25 20.34 24.52
N VAL A 450 -19.96 21.30 25.11
CA VAL A 450 -20.50 21.20 26.47
C VAL A 450 -22.01 21.07 26.39
N SER A 451 -22.54 19.99 26.97
CA SER A 451 -23.97 19.70 26.97
C SER A 451 -24.78 20.80 27.65
N LEU A 452 -25.94 21.11 27.08
CA LEU A 452 -26.99 21.98 27.64
C LEU A 452 -27.64 21.43 28.92
N SER A 453 -27.30 20.21 29.35
CA SER A 453 -27.81 19.64 30.60
C SER A 453 -27.45 20.51 31.82
N PRO A 454 -28.25 20.48 32.90
CA PRO A 454 -27.98 21.22 34.13
C PRO A 454 -26.59 20.95 34.72
N THR A 455 -26.04 19.76 34.45
CA THR A 455 -24.73 19.31 34.89
C THR A 455 -23.55 19.80 34.04
N ARG A 456 -23.80 20.47 32.89
CA ARG A 456 -22.79 20.98 31.94
C ARG A 456 -21.63 20.02 31.70
N LYS A 457 -21.94 18.81 31.24
CA LYS A 457 -20.93 17.77 30.98
C LYS A 457 -20.22 18.03 29.64
N VAL A 458 -18.89 17.91 29.66
CA VAL A 458 -18.06 17.95 28.45
C VAL A 458 -18.23 16.65 27.67
N LEU A 459 -18.46 16.77 26.36
CA LEU A 459 -18.67 15.64 25.45
C LEU A 459 -17.35 15.24 24.79
N TYR A 460 -16.54 14.46 25.51
CA TYR A 460 -15.20 14.04 25.09
C TYR A 460 -15.16 13.19 23.80
N ASN A 461 -16.27 12.60 23.40
CA ASN A 461 -16.36 11.77 22.18
C ASN A 461 -16.66 12.58 20.92
N GLU A 462 -16.91 13.88 21.04
CA GLU A 462 -17.37 14.74 19.94
C GLU A 462 -16.40 15.90 19.65
N PRO A 463 -15.06 15.67 19.54
CA PRO A 463 -14.14 16.75 19.23
C PRO A 463 -14.40 17.30 17.83
N TYR A 464 -14.22 18.61 17.64
CA TYR A 464 -14.36 19.25 16.34
C TYR A 464 -13.29 20.31 16.09
N LEU A 465 -13.03 20.62 14.82
CA LEU A 465 -12.19 21.73 14.37
C LEU A 465 -13.05 22.87 13.85
N GLN A 466 -12.62 24.10 14.09
CA GLN A 466 -13.24 25.28 13.50
C GLN A 466 -12.51 25.69 12.23
N THR A 467 -13.23 25.87 11.12
CA THR A 467 -12.66 26.22 9.82
C THR A 467 -13.42 27.39 9.20
N VAL A 468 -12.69 28.39 8.71
CA VAL A 468 -13.26 29.57 8.03
C VAL A 468 -13.07 29.43 6.52
N PHE A 469 -14.04 29.88 5.72
CA PHE A 469 -14.01 29.79 4.25
C PHE A 469 -13.38 31.03 3.59
N GLU A 470 -12.23 31.47 4.09
CA GLU A 470 -11.51 32.62 3.52
C GLU A 470 -10.79 32.26 2.20
N SER A 471 -10.67 33.26 1.31
CA SER A 471 -9.86 33.15 0.10
C SER A 471 -8.38 33.18 0.48
N GLN A 472 -7.77 31.99 0.56
CA GLN A 472 -6.37 31.65 0.85
C GLN A 472 -5.41 32.77 1.33
N PRO A 473 -4.81 32.66 2.53
CA PRO A 473 -3.51 33.28 2.74
C PRO A 473 -2.48 32.59 1.82
N SER A 474 -1.66 33.41 1.17
CA SER A 474 -0.58 33.05 0.27
C SER A 474 0.19 31.81 0.71
N LEU A 475 0.42 30.87 -0.22
CA LEU A 475 1.39 29.78 -0.14
C LEU A 475 2.79 30.32 0.21
N THR A 476 3.04 30.59 1.48
CA THR A 476 4.39 30.70 2.01
C THR A 476 4.96 29.28 2.04
N LYS A 477 6.21 29.11 1.56
CA LYS A 477 6.95 27.84 1.59
C LYS A 477 7.33 27.45 3.04
N GLN A 478 6.37 27.42 3.96
CA GLN A 478 6.60 26.93 5.31
C GLN A 478 6.72 25.41 5.29
N LYS A 479 7.58 24.91 6.18
CA LYS A 479 7.77 23.48 6.39
C LYS A 479 6.50 22.93 7.05
N ASP A 480 5.94 21.86 6.52
CA ASP A 480 4.80 21.18 7.15
C ASP A 480 5.20 20.63 8.52
N MET A 481 4.60 21.17 9.58
CA MET A 481 4.83 20.78 10.97
C MET A 481 3.68 19.94 11.54
N SER A 482 2.67 19.60 10.74
CA SER A 482 1.41 19.03 11.23
C SER A 482 1.58 17.64 11.87
N PHE A 483 2.56 16.86 11.43
CA PHE A 483 2.93 15.58 12.09
C PHE A 483 3.57 15.81 13.46
N ALA A 484 4.44 16.82 13.56
CA ALA A 484 5.08 17.16 14.83
C ALA A 484 4.05 17.73 15.81
N THR A 485 3.11 18.56 15.36
CA THR A 485 2.05 19.07 16.22
C THR A 485 1.07 17.99 16.64
N LEU A 486 0.76 17.02 15.78
CA LEU A 486 0.02 15.81 16.19
C LEU A 486 0.78 15.07 17.29
N GLY A 487 2.08 14.81 17.09
CA GLY A 487 2.91 14.12 18.08
C GLY A 487 2.92 14.83 19.45
N ILE A 488 2.99 16.17 19.44
CA ILE A 488 2.85 16.98 20.67
C ILE A 488 1.47 16.78 21.31
N CYS A 489 0.38 16.88 20.55
CA CYS A 489 -0.97 16.67 21.10
C CYS A 489 -1.14 15.26 21.69
N LEU A 490 -0.55 14.24 21.06
CA LEU A 490 -0.58 12.86 21.52
C LEU A 490 0.25 12.65 22.80
N LEU A 491 1.35 13.39 22.99
CA LEU A 491 2.11 13.45 24.26
C LEU A 491 1.30 14.11 25.35
N GLU A 492 0.69 15.26 25.05
CA GLU A 492 -0.14 16.00 26.01
C GLU A 492 -1.32 15.15 26.48
N LEU A 493 -1.95 14.42 25.56
CA LEU A 493 -2.98 13.43 25.87
C LEU A 493 -2.43 12.19 26.57
N CYS A 494 -1.18 11.79 26.36
CA CYS A 494 -0.55 10.65 27.02
C CYS A 494 -0.31 10.90 28.51
N PHE A 495 0.15 12.10 28.87
CA PHE A 495 0.43 12.49 30.26
C PHE A 495 -0.71 13.25 30.93
N GLY A 496 -1.64 13.82 30.15
CA GLY A 496 -2.72 14.65 30.68
C GLY A 496 -2.23 16.02 31.14
N MET A 497 -1.22 16.55 30.47
CA MET A 497 -0.47 17.76 30.83
C MET A 497 -0.03 18.45 29.55
N LEU A 498 0.00 19.79 29.52
CA LEU A 498 0.45 20.54 28.34
C LEU A 498 1.97 20.50 28.20
N LEU A 499 2.48 20.65 26.97
CA LEU A 499 3.93 20.69 26.72
C LEU A 499 4.59 21.80 27.54
N GLU A 500 3.93 22.95 27.68
CA GLU A 500 4.40 24.11 28.43
C GLU A 500 4.49 23.89 29.94
N GLU A 501 3.77 22.90 30.48
CA GLU A 501 3.78 22.55 31.90
C GLU A 501 4.91 21.57 32.24
N HIS A 502 5.51 20.94 31.22
CA HIS A 502 6.58 19.96 31.40
C HIS A 502 7.90 20.61 31.80
N HIS A 503 8.67 19.95 32.69
CA HIS A 503 9.93 20.50 33.21
C HIS A 503 10.98 20.76 32.11
N LEU A 504 10.95 20.02 31.00
CA LEU A 504 11.84 20.24 29.86
C LEU A 504 11.58 21.59 29.16
N TRP A 505 10.38 22.14 29.26
CA TRP A 505 10.02 23.42 28.63
C TRP A 505 10.78 24.62 29.21
N GLU A 506 11.19 24.54 30.48
CA GLU A 506 11.94 25.58 31.17
C GLU A 506 13.47 25.40 31.09
N GLN A 507 13.96 24.38 30.38
CA GLN A 507 15.40 24.19 30.26
C GLN A 507 16.07 25.33 29.47
N PRO A 508 17.23 25.85 29.94
CA PRO A 508 17.92 26.97 29.30
C PRO A 508 18.29 26.72 27.82
N CYS A 509 18.52 25.48 27.42
CA CYS A 509 18.84 25.10 26.04
C CYS A 509 17.69 25.36 25.05
N PHE A 510 16.44 25.46 25.52
CA PHE A 510 15.25 25.74 24.70
C PHE A 510 14.67 27.14 24.94
N ALA A 511 15.31 27.97 25.76
CA ALA A 511 14.80 29.29 26.14
C ALA A 511 14.69 30.26 24.94
N GLN A 512 15.60 30.14 23.95
CA GLN A 512 15.54 30.92 22.72
C GLN A 512 14.61 30.24 21.71
N GLY A 513 13.47 30.87 21.42
CA GLY A 513 12.58 30.41 20.36
C GLY A 513 11.45 29.48 20.81
N LYS A 514 10.89 29.64 22.02
CA LYS A 514 9.67 28.92 22.47
C LYS A 514 8.46 29.06 21.50
N ASN A 515 8.43 30.13 20.69
CA ASN A 515 7.42 30.31 19.62
C ASN A 515 7.76 29.58 18.30
N ASN A 516 8.97 29.02 18.17
CA ASN A 516 9.41 28.31 16.98
C ASN A 516 8.91 26.85 17.03
N PRO A 517 8.14 26.39 16.02
CA PRO A 517 7.59 25.03 16.01
C PRO A 517 8.68 23.94 16.01
N ILE A 518 9.88 24.23 15.51
CA ILE A 518 11.02 23.29 15.53
C ILE A 518 11.52 23.08 16.97
N ILE A 519 11.56 24.13 17.79
CA ILE A 519 11.97 24.02 19.19
C ILE A 519 10.95 23.19 19.98
N ARG A 520 9.66 23.41 19.73
CA ARG A 520 8.59 22.58 20.32
C ARG A 520 8.74 21.11 19.97
N GLN A 521 9.03 20.81 18.70
CA GLN A 521 9.30 19.43 18.25
C GLN A 521 10.53 18.83 18.95
N ALA A 522 11.59 19.61 19.16
CA ALA A 522 12.78 19.14 19.86
C ALA A 522 12.47 18.79 21.32
N VAL A 523 11.79 19.68 22.06
CA VAL A 523 11.36 19.41 23.45
C VAL A 523 10.47 18.17 23.51
N ALA A 524 9.52 18.04 22.59
CA ALA A 524 8.65 16.87 22.50
C ALA A 524 9.41 15.58 22.18
N SER A 525 10.47 15.66 21.38
CA SER A 525 11.31 14.50 21.05
C SER A 525 12.15 14.02 22.23
N GLU A 526 12.51 14.91 23.16
CA GLU A 526 13.15 14.54 24.44
C GLU A 526 12.10 13.96 25.41
N TRP A 527 10.91 14.57 25.48
CA TRP A 527 9.81 14.07 26.33
C TRP A 527 9.33 12.67 25.94
N LEU A 528 9.46 12.31 24.65
CA LEU A 528 9.10 11.00 24.12
C LEU A 528 9.73 9.82 24.87
N GLU A 529 10.94 9.97 25.41
CA GLU A 529 11.67 8.88 26.09
C GLU A 529 10.94 8.37 27.35
N GLU A 530 10.06 9.19 27.94
CA GLU A 530 9.26 8.82 29.12
C GLU A 530 7.99 8.03 28.77
N VAL A 531 7.54 8.08 27.51
CA VAL A 531 6.24 7.53 27.08
C VAL A 531 6.18 6.01 27.24
N ALA A 532 7.28 5.30 26.99
CA ALA A 532 7.30 3.85 27.11
C ALA A 532 6.97 3.40 28.55
N GLY A 533 7.38 4.19 29.56
CA GLY A 533 7.05 3.94 30.97
C GLY A 533 5.60 4.28 31.34
N GLU A 534 5.03 5.33 30.75
CA GLU A 534 3.66 5.77 31.05
C GLU A 534 2.59 4.98 30.26
N ALA A 535 2.78 4.85 28.95
CA ALA A 535 1.80 4.36 27.97
C ALA A 535 2.15 3.04 27.30
N GLY A 536 3.35 2.52 27.53
CA GLY A 536 3.83 1.28 26.93
C GLY A 536 4.46 1.47 25.54
N PRO A 537 5.09 0.41 25.00
CA PRO A 537 5.92 0.50 23.80
C PRO A 537 5.11 0.77 22.53
N GLU A 538 3.87 0.30 22.43
CA GLU A 538 3.02 0.53 21.24
C GLU A 538 2.66 2.01 21.08
N TYR A 539 2.32 2.70 22.16
CA TYR A 539 2.04 4.14 22.13
C TYR A 539 3.31 4.97 21.88
N ALA A 540 4.43 4.58 22.49
CA ALA A 540 5.73 5.22 22.27
C ALA A 540 6.18 5.11 20.81
N ALA A 541 6.06 3.93 20.19
CA ALA A 541 6.42 3.72 18.78
C ALA A 541 5.56 4.58 17.83
N ALA A 542 4.27 4.74 18.12
CA ALA A 542 3.38 5.62 17.35
C ALA A 542 3.85 7.08 17.42
N LEU A 543 4.21 7.56 18.62
CA LEU A 543 4.73 8.91 18.82
C LEU A 543 6.10 9.12 18.15
N GLU A 544 7.00 8.14 18.27
CA GLU A 544 8.32 8.17 17.63
C GLU A 544 8.18 8.34 16.11
N TRP A 545 7.27 7.59 15.50
CA TRP A 545 6.98 7.72 14.07
C TRP A 545 6.50 9.14 13.73
N THR A 546 5.56 9.71 14.51
CA THR A 546 5.04 11.07 14.24
C THR A 546 6.08 12.18 14.42
N LEU A 547 6.91 12.11 15.47
CA LEU A 547 7.86 13.18 15.82
C LEU A 547 9.17 13.09 15.05
N ARG A 548 9.68 11.89 14.77
CA ARG A 548 11.02 11.67 14.19
C ARG A 548 10.97 11.18 12.75
N SER A 549 10.11 10.21 12.42
CA SER A 549 10.12 9.54 11.11
C SER A 549 9.27 10.24 10.03
N ALA A 550 8.08 10.73 10.39
CA ALA A 550 7.13 11.33 9.45
C ALA A 550 7.69 12.52 8.64
N PRO A 551 8.45 13.46 9.25
CA PRO A 551 9.00 14.61 8.52
C PRO A 551 9.99 14.22 7.41
N ALA A 552 10.66 13.06 7.53
CA ALA A 552 11.58 12.54 6.52
C ALA A 552 10.84 11.77 5.41
N VAL A 553 9.78 11.04 5.76
CA VAL A 553 8.99 10.22 4.82
C VAL A 553 8.06 11.07 3.95
N ALA A 554 7.49 12.15 4.51
CA ALA A 554 6.61 13.06 3.78
C ALA A 554 7.35 13.94 2.74
N GLY A 555 8.62 14.26 2.99
CA GLY A 555 9.45 15.10 2.09
C GLY A 555 9.97 14.40 0.83
N CYS A 556 9.90 13.07 0.74
CA CYS A 556 10.58 12.29 -0.31
C CYS A 556 9.74 12.06 -1.59
N GLY A 557 8.64 12.79 -1.81
CA GLY A 557 7.85 12.68 -3.05
C GLY A 557 7.13 11.32 -3.25
N SER A 558 7.15 10.43 -2.24
CA SER A 558 6.40 9.18 -2.22
C SER A 558 4.90 9.47 -2.00
N SER A 559 4.21 9.86 -3.08
CA SER A 559 2.79 10.24 -3.06
C SER A 559 1.90 9.07 -2.60
N GLY A 560 1.59 9.05 -1.30
CA GLY A 560 0.54 8.21 -0.72
C GLY A 560 0.99 7.00 0.10
N LYS A 561 2.24 6.52 -0.03
CA LYS A 561 2.71 5.37 0.78
C LYS A 561 2.72 5.68 2.28
N TRP A 562 3.10 6.90 2.65
CA TRP A 562 3.16 7.34 4.04
C TRP A 562 1.80 7.23 4.74
N ARG A 563 0.68 7.40 4.02
CA ARG A 563 -0.67 7.30 4.63
C ARG A 563 -0.99 5.87 5.05
N ALA A 564 -0.55 4.88 4.26
CA ALA A 564 -0.66 3.48 4.64
C ALA A 564 0.25 3.15 5.82
N ASP A 565 1.50 3.62 5.78
CA ASP A 565 2.47 3.45 6.87
C ASP A 565 1.95 4.11 8.16
N PHE A 566 1.38 5.32 8.08
CA PHE A 566 0.78 6.02 9.21
C PHE A 566 -0.41 5.24 9.81
N ALA A 567 -1.27 4.68 8.95
CA ALA A 567 -2.39 3.87 9.42
C ALA A 567 -1.91 2.63 10.19
N SER A 568 -0.85 1.95 9.73
CA SER A 568 -0.30 0.77 10.40
C SER A 568 0.58 1.08 11.61
N MET A 569 1.37 2.16 11.55
CA MET A 569 2.40 2.48 12.55
C MET A 569 1.90 3.42 13.64
N VAL A 570 0.83 4.18 13.41
CA VAL A 570 0.29 5.16 14.36
C VAL A 570 -1.14 4.80 14.78
N ILE A 571 -2.07 4.69 13.82
CA ILE A 571 -3.48 4.49 14.16
C ILE A 571 -3.72 3.11 14.79
N GLN A 572 -3.20 2.03 14.19
CA GLN A 572 -3.41 0.68 14.73
C GLN A 572 -2.86 0.50 16.16
N PRO A 573 -1.62 0.93 16.49
CA PRO A 573 -1.13 0.88 17.87
C PRO A 573 -1.98 1.71 18.84
N LEU A 574 -2.35 2.94 18.48
CA LEU A 574 -3.22 3.78 19.32
C LEU A 574 -4.60 3.14 19.52
N GLN A 575 -5.12 2.46 18.50
CA GLN A 575 -6.38 1.72 18.58
C GLN A 575 -6.29 0.56 19.58
N ARG A 576 -5.23 -0.26 19.53
CA ARG A 576 -5.01 -1.33 20.51
C ARG A 576 -4.89 -0.80 21.93
N CYS A 577 -4.12 0.28 22.12
CA CYS A 577 -3.99 0.96 23.40
C CYS A 577 -5.34 1.43 23.95
N TYR A 578 -6.21 1.98 23.09
CA TYR A 578 -7.56 2.39 23.48
C TYR A 578 -8.48 1.20 23.79
N GLU A 579 -8.46 0.16 22.94
CA GLU A 579 -9.28 -1.05 23.11
C GLU A 579 -8.93 -1.80 24.41
N PHE A 580 -7.65 -1.86 24.77
CA PHE A 580 -7.19 -2.45 26.04
C PHE A 580 -7.79 -1.76 27.27
N MET A 581 -8.16 -0.48 27.17
CA MET A 581 -8.73 0.29 28.27
C MET A 581 -10.26 0.30 28.30
N ARG A 582 -10.95 -0.32 27.34
CA ARG A 582 -12.40 -0.45 27.41
C ARG A 582 -12.75 -1.50 28.47
N PRO A 583 -13.63 -1.18 29.44
CA PRO A 583 -14.20 -2.21 30.31
C PRO A 583 -14.99 -3.20 29.44
N THR A 584 -14.81 -4.49 29.73
CA THR A 584 -15.51 -5.60 29.07
C THR A 584 -16.98 -5.68 29.45
#